data_AF-A0A0P0XL48-F1
#
_entry.id   AF-A0A0P0XL48-F1
#
_cell.length_a   1.000
_cell.length_b   1.000
_cell.length_c   1.000
_cell.angle_alpha   90.00
_cell.angle_beta   90.00
_cell.angle_gamma   90.00
#
_symmetry.space_group_name_H-M   'P 1'
#
loop_
_entity.id
_entity.type
_entity.pdbx_description
1 polymer ?
#
loop_
_entity_poly.entity_id
_entity_poly.type
_entity_poly.pdbx_seq_one_letter_code
_entity_poly.pdbx_strand_id
1 'polypeptide(L)'
;MEGFKIINRDIITEATAMAFADPHLQIPDSYVRAGEVPAGEVVGGADDESLELPVVDMARLLDPEHREEEIAWLGSACRSWGFFQLVNHGVDEAVIQKMKDNTVQFFELPLEDMNAVAVRPGGVEGFGHHFRSSTDKLDWTENLIIRTQPVVGINLEFWPSNPPTLRNSVNKYAMEMCLAMRLLGFMARDLGVN
;
A
#
# COMPACT_ATOMS: atom_id res chain seq x y z
N MET A 1 -16.13 28.47 -8.61
CA MET A 1 -15.43 27.18 -8.70
C MET A 1 -13.96 27.46 -8.46
N GLU A 2 -13.51 27.33 -7.21
CA GLU A 2 -12.09 27.39 -6.90
C GLU A 2 -11.43 26.15 -7.48
N GLY A 3 -10.52 26.34 -8.44
CA GLY A 3 -9.77 25.25 -9.05
C GLY A 3 -8.86 24.61 -8.01
N PHE A 4 -8.84 23.27 -7.98
CA PHE A 4 -7.84 22.52 -7.22
C PHE A 4 -6.44 22.95 -7.70
N LYS A 5 -5.71 23.69 -6.85
CA LYS A 5 -4.31 24.01 -7.10
C LYS A 5 -3.48 22.79 -6.73
N ILE A 6 -2.96 22.11 -7.73
CA ILE A 6 -2.03 21.00 -7.57
C ILE A 6 -0.73 21.58 -7.02
N ILE A 7 -0.27 21.07 -5.89
CA ILE A 7 1.06 21.38 -5.36
C ILE A 7 2.02 20.49 -6.14
N ASN A 8 2.97 21.10 -6.85
CA ASN A 8 3.92 20.36 -7.67
C ASN A 8 4.91 19.60 -6.79
N ARG A 9 5.18 18.35 -7.18
CA ARG A 9 6.07 17.38 -6.55
C ARG A 9 7.47 17.92 -6.24
N ASP A 10 7.98 18.78 -7.12
CA ASP A 10 9.32 19.36 -6.95
C ASP A 10 9.48 20.05 -5.59
N ILE A 11 8.40 20.67 -5.07
CA ILE A 11 8.37 21.32 -3.75
C ILE A 11 8.47 20.29 -2.61
N ILE A 12 7.87 19.11 -2.78
CA ILE A 12 7.84 18.04 -1.77
C ILE A 12 9.20 17.33 -1.73
N THR A 13 9.67 16.82 -2.87
CA THR A 13 10.90 16.04 -2.94
C THR A 13 12.12 16.89 -2.54
N GLU A 14 12.19 18.15 -2.97
CA GLU A 14 13.29 19.07 -2.60
C GLU A 14 13.28 19.36 -1.10
N ALA A 15 12.12 19.69 -0.52
CA ALA A 15 12.00 19.94 0.91
C ALA A 15 12.36 18.71 1.76
N THR A 16 11.94 17.53 1.32
CA THR A 16 12.26 16.26 1.99
C THR A 16 13.74 15.92 1.89
N ALA A 17 14.34 16.00 0.70
CA ALA A 17 15.76 15.71 0.50
C ALA A 17 16.65 16.69 1.30
N MET A 18 16.30 17.99 1.30
CA MET A 18 17.01 18.99 2.09
C MET A 18 16.87 18.73 3.60
N ALA A 19 15.68 18.32 4.08
CA ALA A 19 15.46 18.08 5.52
C ALA A 19 16.30 16.92 6.07
N PHE A 20 16.60 15.91 5.25
CA PHE A 20 17.48 14.82 5.64
C PHE A 20 18.96 15.15 5.47
N ALA A 21 19.32 15.99 4.49
CA ALA A 21 20.70 16.35 4.21
C ALA A 21 21.24 17.44 5.16
N ASP A 22 20.39 18.35 5.62
CA ASP A 22 20.75 19.44 6.51
C ASP A 22 20.09 19.27 7.88
N PRO A 23 20.86 18.93 8.94
CA PRO A 23 20.33 18.75 10.29
C PRO A 23 19.78 20.05 10.91
N HIS A 24 19.99 21.21 10.28
CA HIS A 24 19.45 22.49 10.70
C HIS A 24 18.17 22.88 9.95
N LEU A 25 17.78 22.14 8.91
CA LEU A 25 16.55 22.45 8.19
C LEU A 25 15.32 22.07 9.02
N GLN A 26 14.38 23.00 9.10
CA GLN A 26 13.09 22.75 9.73
C GLN A 26 12.15 22.06 8.74
N ILE A 27 11.50 20.99 9.20
CA ILE A 27 10.43 20.32 8.45
C ILE A 27 9.34 21.35 8.15
N PRO A 28 8.89 21.52 6.89
CA PRO A 28 7.84 22.48 6.57
C PRO A 28 6.54 22.21 7.33
N ASP A 29 5.85 23.27 7.74
CA ASP A 29 4.61 23.18 8.53
C ASP A 29 3.51 22.33 7.88
N SER A 30 3.53 22.16 6.55
CA SER A 30 2.62 21.27 5.82
C SER A 30 2.75 19.81 6.25
N TYR A 31 3.89 19.37 6.76
CA TYR A 31 4.09 17.98 7.21
C TYR A 31 3.95 17.81 8.72
N VAL A 32 3.94 18.92 9.47
CA VAL A 32 3.87 18.90 10.94
C VAL A 32 2.41 18.68 11.37
N ARG A 33 2.13 17.53 12.02
CA ARG A 33 0.80 17.13 12.51
C ARG A 33 0.60 17.42 14.00
N ALA A 34 0.99 18.61 14.47
CA ALA A 34 1.10 18.95 15.91
C ALA A 34 -0.21 18.94 16.74
N GLY A 35 -1.36 18.59 16.16
CA GLY A 35 -2.65 18.54 16.89
C GLY A 35 -3.65 17.48 16.44
N GLU A 36 -3.29 16.61 15.48
CA GLU A 36 -4.22 15.60 14.94
C GLU A 36 -4.11 14.24 15.64
N VAL A 37 -2.99 13.97 16.29
CA VAL A 37 -2.76 12.71 17.02
C VAL A 37 -2.38 13.09 18.45
N PRO A 38 -3.27 12.93 19.45
CA PRO A 38 -2.80 12.82 20.84
C PRO A 38 -1.76 11.71 20.79
N ALA A 39 -0.51 11.96 21.22
CA ALA A 39 0.59 10.99 21.16
C ALA A 39 0.03 9.61 21.47
N GLY A 40 -0.24 8.82 20.43
CA GLY A 40 -0.90 7.53 20.62
C GLY A 40 0.00 6.77 21.55
N GLU A 41 -0.55 6.22 22.63
CA GLU A 41 0.22 5.32 23.47
C GLU A 41 0.76 4.23 22.54
N VAL A 42 2.06 4.28 22.25
CA VAL A 42 2.72 3.21 21.52
C VAL A 42 2.75 2.07 22.51
N VAL A 43 1.84 1.13 22.33
CA VAL A 43 1.88 -0.13 23.05
C VAL A 43 3.01 -0.96 22.46
N GLY A 44 4.24 -0.53 22.75
CA GLY A 44 5.47 -1.18 22.32
C GLY A 44 6.09 -1.89 23.51
N GLY A 45 6.23 -3.21 23.43
CA GLY A 45 7.01 -4.00 24.38
C GLY A 45 6.24 -4.55 25.60
N ALA A 46 4.93 -4.74 25.51
CA ALA A 46 4.25 -5.68 26.40
C ALA A 46 4.43 -7.10 25.83
N ASP A 47 4.90 -8.05 26.65
CA ASP A 47 4.94 -9.49 26.32
C ASP A 47 3.52 -10.11 26.22
N ASP A 48 2.51 -9.30 25.90
CA ASP A 48 1.11 -9.69 25.81
C ASP A 48 0.78 -9.96 24.35
N GLU A 49 0.83 -11.24 23.97
CA GLU A 49 0.46 -11.75 22.66
C GLU A 49 -0.97 -11.30 22.23
N SER A 50 -1.84 -10.91 23.16
CA SER A 50 -3.19 -10.41 22.83
C SER A 50 -3.18 -9.05 22.13
N LEU A 51 -2.05 -8.35 22.11
CA LEU A 51 -1.86 -7.09 21.38
C LEU A 51 -1.22 -7.28 20.01
N GLU A 52 -0.82 -8.50 19.66
CA GLU A 52 -0.28 -8.80 18.34
C GLU A 52 -1.39 -8.90 17.29
N LEU A 53 -1.09 -8.46 16.07
CA LEU A 53 -2.03 -8.59 14.96
C LEU A 53 -2.32 -10.07 14.70
N PRO A 54 -3.61 -10.47 14.59
CA PRO A 54 -3.96 -11.85 14.29
C PRO A 54 -3.25 -12.38 13.05
N VAL A 55 -2.75 -13.61 13.12
CA VAL A 55 -2.14 -14.32 11.99
C VAL A 55 -3.12 -15.38 11.51
N VAL A 56 -3.52 -15.29 10.23
CA VAL A 56 -4.39 -16.26 9.55
C VAL A 56 -3.53 -17.11 8.62
N ASP A 57 -3.73 -18.42 8.63
CA ASP A 57 -3.00 -19.37 7.80
C ASP A 57 -3.85 -19.84 6.60
N MET A 58 -3.43 -19.48 5.40
CA MET A 58 -4.13 -19.86 4.18
C MET A 58 -4.09 -21.38 3.91
N ALA A 59 -3.05 -22.08 4.34
CA ALA A 59 -2.98 -23.54 4.20
C ALA A 59 -4.05 -24.21 5.07
N ARG A 60 -4.28 -23.70 6.29
CA ARG A 60 -5.35 -24.18 7.19
C ARG A 60 -6.75 -23.86 6.67
N LEU A 61 -6.96 -22.70 6.03
CA LEU A 61 -8.22 -22.39 5.34
C LEU A 61 -8.51 -23.38 4.19
N LEU A 62 -7.47 -23.84 3.49
CA LEU A 62 -7.60 -24.78 2.38
C LEU A 62 -7.75 -26.24 2.85
N ASP A 63 -7.21 -26.59 4.01
CA ASP A 63 -7.26 -27.92 4.61
C ASP A 63 -8.65 -28.24 5.21
N PRO A 64 -9.40 -29.24 4.69
CA PRO A 64 -10.70 -29.62 5.24
C PRO A 64 -10.70 -29.96 6.74
N GLU A 65 -9.59 -30.43 7.31
CA GLU A 65 -9.50 -30.80 8.72
C GLU A 65 -9.52 -29.57 9.66
N HIS A 66 -8.91 -28.47 9.22
CA HIS A 66 -8.71 -27.25 10.03
C HIS A 66 -9.55 -26.05 9.55
N ARG A 67 -10.18 -26.16 8.38
CA ARG A 67 -10.86 -25.06 7.70
C ARG A 67 -11.87 -24.32 8.57
N GLU A 68 -12.76 -25.02 9.27
CA GLU A 68 -13.82 -24.35 10.04
C GLU A 68 -13.25 -23.56 11.23
N GLU A 69 -12.22 -24.10 11.89
CA GLU A 69 -11.52 -23.41 12.97
C GLU A 69 -10.83 -22.15 12.43
N GLU A 70 -10.15 -22.27 11.30
CA GLU A 70 -9.43 -21.15 10.68
C GLU A 70 -10.39 -20.08 10.11
N ILE A 71 -11.55 -20.47 9.56
CA ILE A 71 -12.61 -19.54 9.14
C ILE A 71 -13.14 -18.77 10.34
N ALA A 72 -13.41 -19.44 11.47
CA ALA A 72 -13.87 -18.80 12.69
C ALA A 72 -12.81 -17.82 13.24
N TRP A 73 -11.53 -18.18 13.15
CA TRP A 73 -10.41 -17.31 13.52
C TRP A 73 -10.31 -16.08 12.61
N LEU A 74 -10.36 -16.26 11.28
CA LEU A 74 -10.41 -15.18 10.30
C LEU A 74 -11.59 -14.22 10.58
N GLY A 75 -12.77 -14.76 10.84
CA GLY A 75 -13.96 -13.99 11.19
C GLY A 75 -13.78 -13.18 12.48
N SER A 76 -13.16 -13.79 13.50
CA SER A 76 -12.82 -13.12 14.76
C SER A 76 -11.85 -11.96 14.53
N ALA A 77 -10.80 -12.16 13.74
CA ALA A 77 -9.83 -11.12 13.39
C ALA A 77 -10.51 -9.96 12.62
N CYS A 78 -11.37 -10.28 11.66
CA CYS A 78 -12.14 -9.28 10.91
C CYS A 78 -13.06 -8.44 11.80
N ARG A 79 -13.74 -9.04 12.79
CA ARG A 79 -14.65 -8.33 13.70
C ARG A 79 -13.94 -7.54 14.79
N SER A 80 -12.86 -8.09 15.36
CA SER A 80 -12.21 -7.53 16.55
C SER A 80 -11.13 -6.52 16.20
N TRP A 81 -10.41 -6.76 15.10
CA TRP A 81 -9.27 -5.94 14.68
C TRP A 81 -9.54 -5.18 13.38
N GLY A 82 -10.29 -5.77 12.45
CA GLY A 82 -10.37 -5.26 11.08
C GLY A 82 -9.07 -5.42 10.27
N PHE A 83 -8.06 -6.07 10.86
CA PHE A 83 -6.73 -6.33 10.28
C PHE A 83 -6.22 -7.71 10.71
N PHE A 84 -5.40 -8.31 9.87
CA PHE A 84 -4.68 -9.56 10.15
C PHE A 84 -3.51 -9.70 9.18
N GLN A 85 -2.53 -10.50 9.57
CA GLN A 85 -1.48 -11.00 8.68
C GLN A 85 -1.96 -12.31 8.05
N LEU A 86 -1.58 -12.56 6.80
CA LEU A 86 -1.87 -13.82 6.11
C LEU A 86 -0.56 -14.54 5.80
N VAL A 87 -0.41 -15.77 6.29
CA VAL A 87 0.76 -16.63 6.05
C VAL A 87 0.39 -17.84 5.19
N ASN A 88 1.41 -18.52 4.65
CA ASN A 88 1.24 -19.68 3.76
C ASN A 88 0.29 -19.40 2.58
N HIS A 89 0.22 -18.14 2.14
CA HIS A 89 -0.72 -17.64 1.14
C HIS A 89 -0.56 -18.25 -0.27
N GLY A 90 0.51 -19.01 -0.50
CA GLY A 90 0.75 -19.74 -1.75
C GLY A 90 1.21 -18.85 -2.93
N VAL A 91 1.58 -17.60 -2.65
CA VAL A 91 2.17 -16.70 -3.65
C VAL A 91 3.67 -17.00 -3.71
N ASP A 92 4.20 -17.18 -4.92
CA ASP A 92 5.63 -17.46 -5.13
C ASP A 92 6.50 -16.30 -4.59
N GLU A 93 7.40 -16.61 -3.65
CA GLU A 93 8.30 -15.64 -3.03
C GLU A 93 9.18 -14.95 -4.08
N ALA A 94 9.54 -15.62 -5.18
CA ALA A 94 10.30 -15.01 -6.26
C ALA A 94 9.51 -13.89 -6.96
N VAL A 95 8.17 -14.01 -7.05
CA VAL A 95 7.30 -12.96 -7.61
C VAL A 95 7.23 -11.77 -6.65
N ILE A 96 7.10 -12.02 -5.34
CA ILE A 96 7.08 -10.99 -4.29
C ILE A 96 8.40 -10.21 -4.30
N GLN A 97 9.52 -10.92 -4.22
CA GLN A 97 10.85 -10.31 -4.19
C GLN A 97 11.11 -9.49 -5.45
N LYS A 98 10.75 -10.01 -6.63
CA LYS A 98 10.94 -9.28 -7.88
C LYS A 98 10.12 -7.99 -7.94
N MET A 99 8.89 -7.99 -7.40
CA MET A 99 8.06 -6.80 -7.32
C MET A 99 8.65 -5.77 -6.34
N LYS A 100 9.17 -6.20 -5.19
CA LYS A 100 9.90 -5.34 -4.24
C LYS A 100 11.13 -4.70 -4.90
N ASP A 101 11.97 -5.51 -5.55
CA ASP A 101 13.18 -5.03 -6.21
C ASP A 101 12.87 -4.01 -7.32
N ASN A 102 11.86 -4.26 -8.15
CA ASN A 102 11.47 -3.31 -9.19
C ASN A 102 10.82 -2.05 -8.64
N THR A 103 10.15 -2.12 -7.48
CA THR A 103 9.63 -0.94 -6.79
C THR A 103 10.79 -0.05 -6.32
N VAL A 104 11.78 -0.64 -5.64
CA VAL A 104 12.99 0.09 -5.20
C VAL A 104 13.70 0.72 -6.40
N GLN A 105 13.97 -0.06 -7.45
CA GLN A 105 14.62 0.44 -8.66
C GLN A 105 13.86 1.60 -9.32
N PHE A 106 12.52 1.60 -9.29
CA PHE A 106 11.73 2.70 -9.83
C PHE A 106 11.91 3.98 -8.99
N PHE A 107 11.85 3.88 -7.66
CA PHE A 107 11.99 5.03 -6.77
C PHE A 107 13.45 5.52 -6.63
N GLU A 108 14.44 4.74 -7.07
CA GLU A 108 15.84 5.16 -7.21
C GLU A 108 16.14 5.92 -8.51
N LEU A 109 15.19 5.97 -9.46
CA LEU A 109 15.37 6.72 -10.70
C LEU A 109 15.46 8.23 -10.46
N PRO A 110 16.10 8.99 -11.36
CA PRO A 110 16.00 10.44 -11.36
C PRO A 110 14.54 10.92 -11.34
N LEU A 111 14.33 12.07 -10.70
CA LEU A 111 13.03 12.75 -10.61
C LEU A 111 12.30 12.81 -11.95
N GLU A 112 13.03 13.21 -12.99
CA GLU A 112 12.56 13.37 -14.38
C GLU A 112 11.99 12.06 -14.95
N ASP A 113 12.66 10.93 -14.71
CA ASP A 113 12.24 9.62 -15.19
C ASP A 113 10.96 9.14 -14.49
N MET A 114 10.87 9.34 -13.16
CA MET A 114 9.63 9.03 -12.43
C MET A 114 8.47 9.93 -12.88
N ASN A 115 8.73 11.20 -13.18
CA ASN A 115 7.73 12.16 -13.66
C ASN A 115 7.17 11.81 -15.04
N ALA A 116 7.80 10.90 -15.80
CA ALA A 116 7.27 10.42 -17.08
C ALA A 116 5.88 9.78 -16.96
N VAL A 117 5.51 9.30 -15.77
CA VAL A 117 4.19 8.74 -15.47
C VAL A 117 3.46 9.51 -14.36
N ALA A 118 3.74 10.80 -14.21
CA ALA A 118 3.16 11.62 -13.15
C ALA A 118 1.61 11.60 -13.16
N VAL A 119 1.02 11.65 -11.96
CA VAL A 119 -0.43 11.83 -11.81
C VAL A 119 -0.88 13.12 -12.49
N ARG A 120 -1.95 13.03 -13.28
CA ARG A 120 -2.51 14.17 -14.01
C ARG A 120 -3.52 14.95 -13.16
N PRO A 121 -3.78 16.23 -13.45
CA PRO A 121 -4.83 17.00 -12.78
C PRO A 121 -6.18 16.28 -12.74
N GLY A 122 -6.70 16.03 -11.53
CA GLY A 122 -7.96 15.31 -11.31
C GLY A 122 -7.88 13.79 -11.52
N GLY A 123 -6.71 13.24 -11.84
CA GLY A 123 -6.46 11.81 -11.94
C GLY A 123 -6.09 11.18 -10.59
N VAL A 124 -6.15 9.86 -10.53
CA VAL A 124 -5.74 9.03 -9.37
C VAL A 124 -4.61 8.06 -9.69
N GLU A 125 -4.30 7.86 -10.97
CA GLU A 125 -3.22 6.98 -11.41
C GLU A 125 -1.98 7.81 -11.78
N GLY A 126 -0.81 7.21 -11.57
CA GLY A 126 0.48 7.80 -11.82
C GLY A 126 1.34 7.96 -10.57
N PHE A 127 2.55 8.43 -10.80
CA PHE A 127 3.53 8.74 -9.78
C PHE A 127 3.25 10.15 -9.18
N GLY A 128 3.33 10.27 -7.85
CA GLY A 128 3.26 11.55 -7.15
C GLY A 128 2.60 11.47 -5.78
N HIS A 129 2.22 12.64 -5.26
CA HIS A 129 1.51 12.76 -3.99
C HIS A 129 0.00 12.78 -4.24
N HIS A 130 -0.70 11.73 -3.78
CA HIS A 130 -2.13 11.53 -4.06
C HIS A 130 -3.05 12.09 -2.96
N PHE A 131 -2.50 12.41 -1.80
CA PHE A 131 -3.28 12.80 -0.63
C PHE A 131 -3.05 14.28 -0.32
N ARG A 132 -4.10 15.10 -0.37
CA ARG A 132 -4.14 16.34 0.40
C ARG A 132 -5.22 16.16 1.44
N SER A 133 -4.86 16.27 2.72
CA SER A 133 -5.87 16.32 3.76
C SER A 133 -6.73 17.58 3.58
N SER A 134 -7.94 17.57 4.13
CA SER A 134 -8.74 18.78 4.30
C SER A 134 -8.06 19.84 5.19
N THR A 135 -6.94 19.50 5.83
CA THR A 135 -6.22 20.30 6.81
C THR A 135 -4.97 21.00 6.24
N ASP A 136 -4.80 21.03 4.92
CA ASP A 136 -3.58 21.52 4.24
C ASP A 136 -2.29 20.81 4.69
N LYS A 137 -2.45 19.63 5.29
CA LYS A 137 -1.35 18.77 5.71
C LYS A 137 -1.05 17.72 4.65
N LEU A 138 0.23 17.50 4.43
CA LEU A 138 0.77 16.54 3.48
C LEU A 138 1.34 15.36 4.25
N ASP A 139 1.20 14.18 3.68
CA ASP A 139 1.87 12.99 4.20
C ASP A 139 3.33 12.99 3.73
N TRP A 140 4.21 12.39 4.53
CA TRP A 140 5.62 12.26 4.15
C TRP A 140 5.82 11.02 3.27
N THR A 141 5.24 11.04 2.06
CA THR A 141 5.24 9.89 1.15
C THR A 141 5.15 10.28 -0.31
N GLU A 142 5.76 9.48 -1.17
CA GLU A 142 5.55 9.47 -2.62
C GLU A 142 4.94 8.11 -3.00
N ASN A 143 3.98 8.09 -3.93
CA ASN A 143 3.34 6.84 -4.34
C ASN A 143 3.29 6.73 -5.86
N LEU A 144 3.28 5.48 -6.33
CA LEU A 144 2.88 5.12 -7.68
C LEU A 144 1.57 4.34 -7.57
N ILE A 145 0.47 4.95 -8.02
CA ILE A 145 -0.84 4.28 -8.05
C ILE A 145 -1.12 3.88 -9.49
N ILE A 146 -1.33 2.59 -9.73
CA ILE A 146 -1.67 2.06 -11.05
C ILE A 146 -2.79 1.03 -10.93
N ARG A 147 -3.69 1.03 -11.91
CA ARG A 147 -4.72 0.01 -12.02
C ARG A 147 -4.15 -1.25 -12.65
N THR A 148 -4.42 -2.39 -12.02
CA THR A 148 -4.03 -3.72 -12.51
C THR A 148 -5.22 -4.58 -12.95
N GLN A 149 -6.45 -4.22 -12.57
CA GLN A 149 -7.68 -4.94 -12.95
C GLN A 149 -8.88 -3.99 -13.15
N PRO A 150 -9.87 -4.35 -14.00
CA PRO A 150 -9.82 -5.47 -14.94
C PRO A 150 -8.82 -5.18 -16.07
N VAL A 151 -8.17 -6.22 -16.62
CA VAL A 151 -7.11 -6.08 -17.65
C VAL A 151 -7.52 -5.19 -18.84
N VAL A 152 -8.79 -5.27 -19.26
CA VAL A 152 -9.34 -4.49 -20.39
C VAL A 152 -9.38 -2.97 -20.15
N GLY A 153 -9.32 -2.53 -18.89
CA GLY A 153 -9.38 -1.12 -18.49
C GLY A 153 -8.04 -0.54 -18.05
N ILE A 154 -6.94 -1.27 -18.21
CA ILE A 154 -5.62 -0.79 -17.79
C ILE A 154 -5.15 0.31 -18.75
N ASN A 155 -4.78 1.46 -18.19
CA ASN A 155 -4.14 2.54 -18.93
C ASN A 155 -2.62 2.47 -18.75
N LEU A 156 -1.93 1.93 -19.76
CA LEU A 156 -0.48 1.73 -19.75
C LEU A 156 0.33 3.04 -19.79
N GLU A 157 -0.30 4.21 -20.00
CA GLU A 157 0.38 5.50 -19.95
C GLU A 157 0.93 5.82 -18.55
N PHE A 158 0.29 5.29 -17.50
CA PHE A 158 0.71 5.47 -16.10
C PHE A 158 1.66 4.37 -15.61
N TRP A 159 1.89 3.33 -16.41
CA TRP A 159 2.77 2.22 -16.04
C TRP A 159 4.20 2.57 -16.42
N PRO A 160 5.14 2.68 -15.47
CA PRO A 160 6.53 2.98 -15.81
C PRO A 160 7.12 1.90 -16.71
N SER A 161 7.91 2.32 -17.70
CA SER A 161 8.70 1.42 -18.56
C SER A 161 10.14 1.24 -18.07
N ASN A 162 10.55 2.00 -17.06
CA ASN A 162 11.84 1.90 -16.38
C ASN A 162 11.57 1.62 -14.88
N PRO A 163 12.11 0.54 -14.29
CA PRO A 163 12.94 -0.48 -14.92
C PRO A 163 12.16 -1.31 -15.96
N PRO A 164 12.81 -1.83 -17.03
CA PRO A 164 12.15 -2.57 -18.11
C PRO A 164 11.34 -3.81 -17.64
N THR A 165 11.64 -4.31 -16.45
CA THR A 165 10.98 -5.48 -15.88
C THR A 165 9.76 -5.15 -15.02
N LEU A 166 9.55 -3.87 -14.63
CA LEU A 166 8.49 -3.49 -13.69
C LEU A 166 7.10 -3.90 -14.17
N ARG A 167 6.75 -3.62 -15.43
CA ARG A 167 5.42 -3.98 -15.96
C ARG A 167 5.14 -5.48 -15.89
N ASN A 168 6.15 -6.30 -16.16
CA ASN A 168 6.02 -7.76 -16.05
C ASN A 168 5.82 -8.17 -14.59
N SER A 169 6.61 -7.61 -13.67
CA SER A 169 6.50 -7.88 -12.23
C SER A 169 5.14 -7.48 -11.67
N VAL A 170 4.62 -6.30 -12.04
CA VAL A 170 3.27 -5.85 -11.67
C VAL A 170 2.21 -6.83 -12.19
N ASN A 171 2.29 -7.24 -13.46
CA ASN A 171 1.34 -8.18 -14.05
C ASN A 171 1.34 -9.53 -13.32
N LYS A 172 2.54 -10.11 -13.10
CA LYS A 172 2.67 -11.38 -12.37
C LYS A 172 2.13 -11.28 -10.96
N TYR A 173 2.54 -10.25 -10.22
CA TYR A 173 2.07 -10.04 -8.85
C TYR A 173 0.54 -9.83 -8.81
N ALA A 174 -0.02 -9.04 -9.73
CA ALA A 174 -1.46 -8.82 -9.81
C ALA A 174 -2.25 -10.11 -10.12
N MET A 175 -1.69 -11.04 -10.91
CA MET A 175 -2.30 -12.35 -11.13
C MET A 175 -2.31 -13.21 -9.86
N GLU A 176 -1.24 -13.17 -9.07
CA GLU A 176 -1.17 -13.87 -7.78
C GLU A 176 -2.18 -13.32 -6.76
N MET A 177 -2.52 -12.02 -6.86
CA MET A 177 -3.53 -11.38 -6.01
C MET A 177 -4.98 -11.86 -6.25
N CYS A 178 -5.21 -12.83 -7.15
CA CYS A 178 -6.42 -13.67 -7.14
C CYS A 178 -6.69 -14.31 -5.76
N LEU A 179 -5.66 -14.41 -4.92
CA LEU A 179 -5.74 -14.70 -3.49
C LEU A 179 -6.88 -13.95 -2.78
N ALA A 180 -7.10 -12.66 -3.10
CA ALA A 180 -8.14 -11.84 -2.47
C ALA A 180 -9.54 -12.45 -2.66
N MET A 181 -9.85 -12.99 -3.85
CA MET A 181 -11.15 -13.63 -4.11
C MET A 181 -11.33 -14.91 -3.29
N ARG A 182 -10.26 -15.68 -3.06
CA ARG A 182 -10.32 -16.88 -2.21
C ARG A 182 -10.60 -16.49 -0.77
N LEU A 183 -9.90 -15.47 -0.27
CA LEU A 183 -10.06 -14.96 1.09
C LEU A 183 -11.47 -14.40 1.33
N LEU A 184 -12.01 -13.65 0.37
CA LEU A 184 -13.40 -13.18 0.40
C LEU A 184 -14.41 -14.33 0.48
N GLY A 185 -14.16 -15.46 -0.19
CA GLY A 185 -15.00 -16.66 -0.07
C GLY A 185 -15.03 -17.23 1.36
N PHE A 186 -13.90 -17.22 2.07
CA PHE A 186 -13.85 -17.67 3.46
C PHE A 186 -14.54 -16.67 4.41
N MET A 187 -14.39 -15.37 4.18
CA MET A 187 -15.13 -14.33 4.93
C MET A 187 -16.64 -14.44 4.71
N ALA A 188 -17.09 -14.66 3.46
CA ALA A 188 -18.51 -14.87 3.14
C ALA A 188 -19.07 -16.08 3.89
N ARG A 189 -18.28 -17.16 3.97
CA ARG A 189 -18.66 -18.37 4.71
C ARG A 189 -18.78 -18.15 6.22
N ASP A 190 -17.87 -17.40 6.85
CA ASP A 190 -18.01 -16.99 8.26
C ASP A 190 -19.30 -16.19 8.49
N LEU A 191 -19.70 -15.35 7.52
CA LEU A 191 -20.95 -14.60 7.55
C LEU A 191 -22.20 -15.43 7.21
N GLY A 192 -22.06 -16.72 6.90
CA GLY A 192 -23.17 -17.59 6.49
C GLY A 192 -23.71 -17.29 5.08
N VAL A 193 -22.93 -16.62 4.23
CA VAL A 193 -23.26 -16.35 2.83
C VAL A 193 -22.64 -17.45 1.96
N ASN A 194 -23.48 -18.18 1.21
CA ASN A 194 -23.08 -19.22 0.26
C ASN A 194 -22.86 -18.65 -1.14
#